data_AF-A0A834ANU9-F1
#
_entry.id   AF-A0A834ANU9-F1
#
_cell.length_a   1.000
_cell.length_b   1.000
_cell.length_c   1.000
_cell.angle_alpha   90.00
_cell.angle_beta   90.00
_cell.angle_gamma   90.00
#
_symmetry.space_group_name_H-M   'P 1'
#
loop_
_entity.id
_entity.type
_entity.pdbx_description
1 polymer ?
#
loop_
_entity_poly.entity_id
_entity_poly.type
_entity_poly.pdbx_seq_one_letter_code
_entity_poly.pdbx_strand_id
1 'polypeptide(L)'
;MVLLHVKRGDESQFLLQASGNTELEELTVQVTRVYNARLKVQRICSEMEELAEHGVFLPPNMQGLTDDQIEELKLRDEWGEKCVPSGGAVFRKDDIGRRNGHETRGGRRLRHHGDGEGRPGPAPRGDDDCVPHGLAALRPHPDGAGG
;
A
#
# COMPACT_ATOMS: atom_id res chain seq x y z
N MET A 1 -29.72 -1.72 -27.30
CA MET A 1 -28.52 -1.78 -26.42
C MET A 1 -27.94 -3.17 -26.53
N VAL A 2 -26.62 -3.29 -26.67
CA VAL A 2 -25.89 -4.57 -26.73
C VAL A 2 -24.90 -4.66 -25.58
N LEU A 3 -24.61 -5.89 -25.13
CA LEU A 3 -23.59 -6.16 -24.12
C LEU A 3 -22.43 -6.89 -24.79
N LEU A 4 -21.26 -6.28 -24.77
CA LEU A 4 -20.04 -6.78 -25.40
C LEU A 4 -19.18 -7.46 -24.35
N HIS A 5 -18.80 -8.70 -24.61
CA HIS A 5 -17.84 -9.42 -23.79
C HIS A 5 -16.43 -9.21 -24.32
N VAL A 6 -15.64 -8.40 -23.63
CA VAL A 6 -14.24 -8.16 -23.96
C VAL A 6 -13.38 -9.29 -23.40
N LYS A 7 -12.59 -9.93 -24.26
CA LYS A 7 -11.72 -11.06 -23.92
C LYS A 7 -10.29 -10.82 -24.38
N ARG A 8 -9.34 -11.51 -23.75
CA ARG A 8 -7.96 -11.66 -24.21
C ARG A 8 -7.65 -13.15 -24.34
N GLY A 9 -7.68 -13.67 -25.56
CA GLY A 9 -7.72 -15.13 -25.76
C GLY A 9 -8.98 -15.71 -25.12
N ASP A 10 -8.83 -16.73 -24.27
CA ASP A 10 -9.93 -17.34 -23.52
C ASP A 10 -10.26 -16.61 -22.20
N GLU A 11 -9.42 -15.66 -21.79
CA GLU A 11 -9.60 -14.91 -20.53
C GLU A 11 -10.66 -13.82 -20.67
N SER A 12 -11.67 -13.87 -19.79
CA SER A 12 -12.73 -12.87 -19.71
C SER A 12 -12.22 -11.62 -19.00
N GLN A 13 -12.27 -10.46 -19.67
CA GLN A 13 -11.75 -9.21 -19.12
C GLN A 13 -12.85 -8.39 -18.43
N PHE A 14 -13.88 -8.01 -19.18
CA PHE A 14 -15.03 -7.27 -18.66
C PHE A 14 -16.18 -7.26 -19.67
N LEU A 15 -17.34 -6.82 -19.19
CA LEU A 15 -18.53 -6.58 -20.02
C LEU A 15 -18.67 -5.07 -20.26
N LEU A 16 -18.94 -4.67 -21.50
CA LEU A 16 -19.17 -3.28 -21.88
C LEU A 16 -20.54 -3.14 -22.54
N GLN A 17 -21.37 -2.24 -22.03
CA GLN A 17 -22.66 -1.92 -22.64
C GLN A 17 -22.49 -0.80 -23.68
N ALA A 18 -23.04 -0.99 -24.88
CA ALA A 18 -23.01 0.00 -25.95
C ALA A 18 -24.32 0.03 -26.76
N SER A 19 -24.52 1.05 -27.58
CA SER A 19 -25.62 1.07 -28.56
C SER A 19 -25.27 0.13 -29.73
N GLY A 20 -26.27 -0.48 -30.34
CA GLY A 20 -26.07 -1.30 -31.55
C GLY A 20 -25.65 -0.46 -32.77
N ASN A 21 -25.83 0.87 -32.69
CA ASN A 21 -25.50 1.82 -33.74
C ASN A 21 -24.19 2.58 -33.46
N THR A 22 -23.45 2.25 -32.40
CA THR A 22 -22.17 2.90 -32.09
C THR A 22 -21.14 2.54 -33.14
N GLU A 23 -20.42 3.54 -33.67
CA GLU A 23 -19.36 3.30 -34.65
C GLU A 23 -18.19 2.55 -34.04
N LEU A 24 -17.53 1.71 -34.86
CA LEU A 24 -16.45 0.85 -34.37
C LEU A 24 -15.27 1.64 -33.81
N GLU A 25 -14.96 2.79 -34.40
CA GLU A 25 -13.88 3.66 -33.94
C GLU A 25 -14.18 4.22 -32.54
N GLU A 26 -15.39 4.73 -32.33
CA GLU A 26 -15.85 5.20 -31.03
C GLU A 26 -15.85 4.07 -29.99
N LEU A 27 -16.37 2.90 -30.37
CA LEU A 27 -16.39 1.73 -29.49
C LEU A 27 -14.99 1.29 -29.09
N THR A 28 -14.04 1.31 -30.03
CA THR A 28 -12.64 0.96 -29.78
C THR A 28 -12.01 1.89 -28.76
N VAL A 29 -12.26 3.20 -28.87
CA VAL A 29 -11.80 4.19 -27.88
C VAL A 29 -12.40 3.92 -26.50
N GLN A 30 -13.69 3.59 -26.42
CA GLN A 30 -14.37 3.27 -25.16
C GLN A 30 -13.78 2.01 -24.49
N VAL A 31 -13.65 0.91 -25.24
CA VAL A 31 -13.03 -0.34 -24.76
C VAL A 31 -11.60 -0.08 -24.28
N THR A 32 -10.81 0.63 -25.07
CA THR A 32 -9.41 0.96 -24.75
C THR A 32 -9.31 1.77 -23.47
N ARG A 33 -10.20 2.75 -23.27
CA ARG A 33 -10.24 3.56 -22.05
C ARG A 33 -10.51 2.72 -20.82
N VAL A 34 -11.51 1.82 -20.87
CA VAL A 34 -11.84 0.94 -19.74
C VAL A 34 -10.71 -0.04 -19.46
N TYR A 35 -10.15 -0.66 -20.49
CA TYR A 35 -9.02 -1.59 -20.35
C TYR A 35 -7.81 -0.90 -19.71
N ASN A 36 -7.41 0.27 -20.20
CA ASN A 36 -6.28 1.02 -19.64
C ASN A 36 -6.55 1.50 -18.21
N ALA A 37 -7.79 1.86 -17.87
CA ALA A 37 -8.16 2.20 -16.51
C ALA A 37 -7.98 1.01 -15.56
N ARG A 38 -8.42 -0.19 -15.98
CA ARG A 38 -8.20 -1.44 -15.22
C ARG A 38 -6.71 -1.71 -14.99
N LEU A 39 -5.88 -1.59 -16.03
CA LEU A 39 -4.43 -1.76 -15.90
C LEU A 39 -3.81 -0.76 -14.90
N LYS A 40 -4.29 0.49 -14.87
CA LYS A 40 -3.81 1.49 -13.91
C LYS A 40 -4.18 1.12 -12.47
N VAL A 41 -5.41 0.68 -12.24
CA VAL A 41 -5.86 0.21 -10.92
C VAL A 41 -5.03 -0.98 -10.46
N GLN A 42 -4.85 -1.98 -11.33
CA GLN A 42 -4.02 -3.16 -11.03
C GLN A 42 -2.59 -2.76 -10.66
N ARG A 43 -1.98 -1.84 -11.42
CA ARG A 43 -0.64 -1.34 -11.09
C ARG A 43 -0.58 -0.68 -9.71
N ILE A 44 -1.57 0.14 -9.36
CA ILE A 44 -1.63 0.76 -8.03
C ILE A 44 -1.77 -0.31 -6.94
N CYS A 45 -2.63 -1.30 -7.12
CA CYS A 45 -2.80 -2.39 -6.17
C CYS A 45 -1.48 -3.14 -5.93
N SER A 46 -0.76 -3.51 -7.00
CA SER A 46 0.55 -4.16 -6.87
C SER A 46 1.56 -3.26 -6.16
N GLU A 47 1.62 -1.96 -6.48
CA GLU A 47 2.55 -1.04 -5.80
C GLU A 47 2.20 -0.78 -4.33
N MET A 48 0.94 -0.99 -3.92
CA MET A 48 0.52 -0.93 -2.51
C MET A 48 0.98 -2.17 -1.73
N GLU A 49 1.02 -3.34 -2.37
CA GLU A 49 1.58 -4.56 -1.79
C GLU A 49 3.08 -4.38 -1.55
N GLU A 50 3.81 -3.93 -2.57
CA GLU A 50 5.24 -3.61 -2.48
C GLU A 50 5.54 -2.53 -1.41
N LEU A 51 4.68 -1.52 -1.30
CA LEU A 51 4.78 -0.50 -0.25
C LEU A 51 4.58 -1.07 1.15
N ALA A 52 3.63 -2.00 1.29
CA ALA A 52 3.36 -2.62 2.58
C ALA A 52 4.56 -3.47 3.01
N GLU A 53 5.11 -4.28 2.10
CA GLU A 53 6.18 -5.26 2.35
C GLU A 53 7.58 -4.65 2.45
N HIS A 54 7.88 -3.63 1.65
CA HIS A 54 9.24 -3.09 1.51
C HIS A 54 9.35 -1.60 1.84
N GLY A 55 8.26 -0.95 2.25
CA GLY A 55 8.29 0.46 2.62
C GLY A 55 8.34 1.41 1.42
N VAL A 56 8.63 2.68 1.70
CA VAL A 56 8.62 3.73 0.68
C VAL A 56 9.75 3.57 -0.32
N PHE A 57 9.62 4.20 -1.48
CA PHE A 57 10.71 4.29 -2.45
C PHE A 57 11.94 4.95 -1.83
N LEU A 58 13.11 4.53 -2.28
CA LEU A 58 14.33 5.30 -2.10
C LEU A 58 14.30 6.55 -3.01
N PRO A 59 14.98 7.63 -2.62
CA PRO A 59 15.23 8.76 -3.51
C PRO A 59 15.85 8.33 -4.86
N PRO A 60 15.57 9.02 -5.99
CA PRO A 60 15.98 8.54 -7.32
C PRO A 60 17.50 8.44 -7.51
N ASN A 61 18.28 9.19 -6.74
CA ASN A 61 19.74 9.13 -6.70
C ASN A 61 20.29 7.92 -5.93
N MET A 62 19.45 7.16 -5.22
CA MET A 62 19.83 5.97 -4.46
C MET A 62 19.30 4.67 -5.08
N GLN A 63 18.29 4.73 -5.94
CA GLN A 63 17.69 3.54 -6.55
C GLN A 63 18.68 2.80 -7.44
N GLY A 64 18.81 1.49 -7.26
CA GLY A 64 19.70 0.63 -8.06
C GLY A 64 21.18 0.72 -7.69
N LEU A 65 21.54 1.47 -6.65
CA LEU A 65 22.87 1.46 -6.06
C LEU A 65 22.98 0.35 -5.00
N THR A 66 24.18 -0.19 -4.84
CA THR A 66 24.49 -1.09 -3.73
C THR A 66 24.64 -0.32 -2.41
N ASP A 67 24.45 -1.01 -1.30
CA ASP A 67 24.59 -0.44 0.05
C ASP A 67 26.00 0.20 0.23
N ASP A 68 27.05 -0.43 -0.30
CA ASP A 68 28.42 0.08 -0.28
C ASP A 68 28.58 1.39 -1.06
N GLN A 69 27.97 1.48 -2.26
CA GLN A 69 28.01 2.70 -3.08
C GLN A 69 27.25 3.85 -2.42
N ILE A 70 26.14 3.55 -1.75
CA ILE A 70 25.37 4.54 -0.99
C ILE A 70 26.23 5.12 0.15
N GLU A 71 26.96 4.26 0.86
CA GLU A 71 27.87 4.68 1.94
C GLU A 71 29.05 5.51 1.41
N GLU A 72 29.68 5.08 0.32
CA GLU A 72 30.80 5.78 -0.33
C GLU A 72 30.39 7.19 -0.79
N LEU A 73 29.22 7.30 -1.43
CA LEU A 73 28.66 8.56 -1.92
C LEU A 73 27.98 9.38 -0.81
N LYS A 74 27.90 8.84 0.42
CA LYS A 74 27.29 9.47 1.60
C LYS A 74 25.85 9.93 1.35
N LEU A 75 25.09 9.15 0.57
CA LEU A 75 23.70 9.45 0.27
C LEU A 75 22.82 9.11 1.48
N ARG A 76 21.72 9.86 1.66
CA ARG A 76 20.77 9.67 2.77
C ARG A 76 19.35 9.55 2.26
N ASP A 77 18.59 8.64 2.87
CA ASP A 77 17.16 8.49 2.61
C ASP A 77 16.36 9.54 3.40
N GLU A 78 16.19 10.72 2.82
CA GLU A 78 15.37 11.80 3.38
C GLU A 78 13.88 11.44 3.46
N TRP A 79 13.42 10.47 2.65
CA TRP A 79 12.01 10.10 2.56
C TRP A 79 11.63 9.13 3.67
N GLY A 80 12.53 8.19 4.02
CA GLY A 80 12.36 7.27 5.14
C GLY A 80 12.16 7.97 6.48
N GLU A 81 12.90 9.07 6.73
CA GLU A 81 12.75 9.86 7.97
C GLU A 81 11.39 10.57 8.06
N LYS A 82 10.85 10.99 6.91
CA LYS A 82 9.56 11.72 6.86
C LYS A 82 8.35 10.77 6.91
N CYS A 83 8.50 9.56 6.38
CA CYS A 83 7.39 8.64 6.13
C CYS A 83 7.48 7.40 7.04
N VAL A 84 7.58 7.62 8.36
CA VAL A 84 7.64 6.53 9.34
C VAL A 84 6.24 5.97 9.61
N PRO A 85 6.01 4.65 9.50
CA PRO A 85 4.71 4.05 9.77
C PRO A 85 4.30 4.19 11.24
N SER A 86 3.03 4.54 11.47
CA SER A 86 2.42 4.53 12.79
C SER A 86 2.30 3.09 13.28
N GLY A 87 3.22 2.67 14.16
CA GLY A 87 3.35 1.28 14.63
C GLY A 87 4.76 0.70 14.54
N GLY A 88 5.71 1.48 14.01
CA GLY A 88 7.09 1.04 13.82
C GLY A 88 7.28 0.26 12.51
N ALA A 89 8.54 0.09 12.12
CA ALA A 89 8.92 -0.59 10.90
C ALA A 89 9.75 -1.84 11.21
N VAL A 90 9.57 -2.88 10.40
CA VAL A 90 10.46 -4.06 10.37
C VAL A 90 11.30 -3.97 9.10
N PHE A 91 12.59 -4.29 9.18
CA PHE A 91 13.43 -4.27 8.00
C PHE A 91 13.22 -5.53 7.14
N ARG A 92 12.87 -5.32 5.88
CA ARG A 92 12.68 -6.33 4.84
C ARG A 92 13.21 -5.79 3.51
N LYS A 93 14.40 -6.25 3.11
CA LYS A 93 15.08 -5.77 1.91
C LYS A 93 14.22 -5.98 0.65
N ASP A 94 14.20 -4.96 -0.20
CA ASP A 94 13.70 -5.04 -1.57
C ASP A 94 14.81 -5.57 -2.46
N ASP A 95 14.60 -6.74 -3.08
CA ASP A 95 15.57 -7.38 -3.96
C ASP A 95 15.83 -6.59 -5.25
N ILE A 96 14.87 -5.74 -5.66
CA ILE A 96 14.99 -4.88 -6.84
C ILE A 96 15.78 -3.60 -6.49
N GLY A 97 15.91 -3.26 -5.21
CA GLY A 97 16.67 -2.09 -4.74
C GLY A 97 16.01 -0.75 -5.05
N ARG A 98 14.67 -0.71 -5.14
CA ARG A 98 13.89 0.52 -5.36
C ARG A 98 13.37 1.11 -4.07
N ARG A 99 13.12 0.30 -3.04
CA ARG A 99 12.50 0.69 -1.77
C ARG A 99 13.47 0.55 -0.60
N ASN A 100 13.19 1.28 0.48
CA ASN A 100 14.09 1.39 1.62
C ASN A 100 14.05 0.19 2.60
N GLY A 101 13.14 -0.75 2.36
CA GLY A 101 13.00 -1.97 3.14
C GLY A 101 12.30 -1.77 4.48
N HIS A 102 11.70 -0.61 4.76
CA HIS A 102 10.96 -0.39 6.01
C HIS A 102 9.51 -0.87 5.90
N GLU A 103 9.30 -2.17 6.11
CA GLU A 103 7.99 -2.82 6.13
C GLU A 103 7.08 -2.17 7.18
N THR A 104 5.84 -1.88 6.79
CA THR A 104 4.84 -1.35 7.71
C THR A 104 4.13 -2.50 8.42
N ARG A 105 4.27 -2.59 9.75
CA ARG A 105 3.62 -3.64 10.59
C ARG A 105 2.12 -3.36 10.75
N GLY A 106 1.39 -3.39 9.64
CA GLY A 106 -0.07 -3.18 9.55
C GLY A 106 -0.73 -4.04 8.48
N GLY A 107 0.05 -4.84 7.74
CA GLY A 107 -0.44 -5.88 6.85
C GLY A 107 -1.05 -7.04 7.65
N ARG A 108 -2.22 -6.83 8.28
CA ARG A 108 -3.24 -7.89 8.24
C ARG A 108 -3.35 -8.22 6.77
N ARG A 109 -2.76 -9.34 6.33
CA ARG A 109 -2.78 -9.81 4.93
C ARG A 109 -4.10 -9.36 4.34
N LEU A 110 -4.08 -8.42 3.40
CA LEU A 110 -5.22 -8.16 2.54
C LEU A 110 -5.35 -9.45 1.73
N ARG A 111 -6.02 -10.45 2.33
CA ARG A 111 -6.40 -11.66 1.63
C ARG A 111 -7.36 -11.17 0.58
N HIS A 112 -6.89 -11.07 -0.66
CA HIS A 112 -7.74 -10.97 -1.83
C HIS A 112 -8.76 -12.09 -1.71
N HIS A 113 -9.99 -11.74 -1.35
CA HIS A 113 -11.12 -12.65 -1.53
C HIS A 113 -11.38 -12.69 -3.03
N GLY A 114 -10.72 -13.63 -3.70
CA GLY A 114 -11.24 -14.16 -4.95
C GLY A 114 -12.61 -14.78 -4.66
N ASP A 115 -13.57 -14.47 -5.52
CA ASP A 115 -14.96 -14.92 -5.44
C ASP A 115 -15.07 -16.43 -5.19
N GLY A 116 -15.74 -16.81 -4.11
CA GLY A 116 -16.01 -18.20 -3.76
C GLY A 116 -16.51 -18.33 -2.33
N GLU A 117 -17.79 -18.66 -2.18
CA GLU A 117 -18.54 -18.72 -0.92
C GLU A 117 -17.79 -19.44 0.22
N GLY A 118 -17.57 -18.71 1.32
CA GLY A 118 -17.11 -19.27 2.58
C GLY A 118 -17.50 -18.33 3.71
N ARG A 119 -18.48 -18.74 4.53
CA ARG A 119 -18.97 -17.96 5.68
C ARG A 119 -17.79 -17.55 6.59
N PRO A 120 -17.75 -16.30 7.09
CA PRO A 120 -16.74 -15.93 8.06
C PRO A 120 -17.01 -16.68 9.37
N GLY A 121 -16.07 -17.53 9.78
CA GLY A 121 -16.02 -18.07 11.14
C GLY A 121 -15.77 -16.95 12.15
N PRO A 122 -16.15 -17.14 13.43
CA PRO A 122 -15.99 -16.10 14.43
C PRO A 122 -14.51 -15.75 14.63
N ALA A 123 -14.24 -14.45 14.74
CA ALA A 123 -12.90 -13.93 15.00
C ALA A 123 -12.32 -14.55 16.29
N PRO A 124 -11.02 -14.88 16.33
CA PRO A 124 -10.36 -15.24 17.57
C PRO A 124 -10.39 -14.02 18.50
N ARG A 125 -10.89 -14.21 19.72
CA ARG A 125 -10.77 -13.24 20.81
C ARG A 125 -9.29 -13.11 21.15
N GLY A 126 -8.65 -12.04 20.70
CA GLY A 126 -7.32 -11.64 21.13
C GLY A 126 -7.48 -10.77 22.36
N ASP A 127 -6.86 -11.18 23.45
CA ASP A 127 -6.90 -10.52 24.75
C ASP A 127 -6.45 -9.05 24.65
N ASP A 128 -7.32 -8.15 25.09
CA ASP A 128 -7.02 -6.76 25.38
C ASP A 128 -6.18 -6.70 26.66
N ASP A 129 -4.85 -6.64 26.52
CA ASP A 129 -3.97 -6.17 27.59
C ASP A 129 -3.35 -4.82 27.21
N CYS A 130 -4.18 -3.79 27.31
CA CYS A 130 -3.74 -2.41 27.41
C CYS A 130 -3.28 -2.11 28.85
N VAL A 131 -1.95 -2.05 29.03
CA VAL A 131 -1.20 -1.08 29.87
C VAL A 131 -1.38 -1.16 31.41
N PRO A 132 -0.27 -0.94 32.16
CA PRO A 132 -0.38 0.04 33.24
C PRO A 132 0.62 1.20 33.08
N HIS A 133 0.07 2.38 33.32
CA HIS A 133 0.70 3.69 33.26
C HIS A 133 1.95 3.78 34.16
N GLY A 134 3.04 4.32 33.59
CA GLY A 134 4.23 4.75 34.32
C GLY A 134 4.37 6.27 34.30
N LEU A 135 3.87 6.91 35.37
CA LEU A 135 4.13 8.25 35.89
C LEU A 135 4.54 9.39 34.92
N ALA A 136 3.56 10.25 34.61
CA ALA A 136 3.83 11.67 34.41
C ALA A 136 4.14 12.31 35.77
N ALA A 137 5.37 12.82 35.94
CA ALA A 137 5.78 13.57 37.11
C ALA A 137 5.00 14.89 37.20
N LEU A 138 4.07 14.98 38.16
CA LEU A 138 3.45 16.23 38.58
C LEU A 138 4.52 17.11 39.24
N ARG A 139 4.81 18.26 38.63
CA ARG A 139 5.53 19.35 39.30
C ARG A 139 4.58 20.01 40.32
N PRO A 140 4.98 20.25 41.57
CA PRO A 140 4.19 21.06 42.48
C PRO A 140 4.43 22.55 42.20
N HIS A 141 3.33 23.29 42.14
CA HIS A 141 3.25 24.75 42.15
C HIS A 141 3.53 25.25 43.59
N PRO A 142 4.33 26.29 43.83
CA PRO A 142 4.44 26.89 45.15
C PRO A 142 3.47 28.08 45.26
N ASP A 143 2.43 27.94 46.09
CA ASP A 143 1.72 29.08 46.67
C ASP A 143 2.25 29.29 48.09
N GLY A 144 2.71 30.52 48.37
CA GLY A 144 3.25 30.90 49.67
C GLY A 144 2.19 31.34 50.68
N ALA A 145 2.57 31.33 51.97
CA ALA A 145 2.14 32.29 52.99
C ALA A 145 2.89 32.08 54.32
N GLY A 146 3.59 33.13 54.77
CA GLY A 146 3.57 33.70 56.13
C GLY A 146 3.83 32.82 57.36
N GLY A 147 4.94 33.14 58.04
CA GLY A 147 5.23 32.87 59.45
C GLY A 147 6.45 33.67 59.88
#